data_AF-A0A2V1C432-F1
#
_entry.id   AF-A0A2V1C432-F1
#
_cell.length_a   1.000
_cell.length_b   1.000
_cell.length_c   1.000
_cell.angle_alpha   90.00
_cell.angle_beta   90.00
_cell.angle_gamma   90.00
#
_symmetry.space_group_name_H-M   'P 1'
#
loop_
_entity.id
_entity.type
_entity.pdbx_description
1 polymer ?
#
loop_
_entity_poly.entity_id
_entity_poly.type
_entity_poly.pdbx_seq_one_letter_code
_entity_poly.pdbx_strand_id
1 'polypeptide(L)'
;MALLACFRASGDTTPATNAVYNGDKRSISLSGHIVDEINKVAPRLPTKESQGRSVGQTHSSQVIFEWLDGPKALYESDALHPTGLPYYPDVLWRTLVAGMDCFGSPAPASFQCCFENFIIIMEHMRHPEEGWTSPGGPEVLDPIHNFLLAMSSCAPCRRVFATRFGYLGLGPVGIEAGDRICIFLGFSTPFVVRPRDGGGYLVVGECYIYGLMDGEALVEGTLEDIILY
;
A
#
# COMPACT_ATOMS: atom_id res chain seq x y z
N MET A 1 -11.09 10.86 -3.38
CA MET A 1 -10.05 11.86 -3.07
C MET A 1 -8.72 11.29 -3.50
N ALA A 2 -7.96 12.00 -4.36
CA ALA A 2 -6.66 11.55 -4.84
C ALA A 2 -5.64 11.66 -3.70
N LEU A 3 -5.54 10.60 -2.88
CA LEU A 3 -4.70 10.51 -1.70
C LEU A 3 -3.18 10.58 -1.99
N LEU A 4 -2.79 10.64 -3.27
CA LEU A 4 -1.41 10.44 -3.71
C LEU A 4 -0.88 11.58 -4.62
N ALA A 5 -1.48 12.76 -4.56
CA ALA A 5 -1.15 13.89 -5.44
C ALA A 5 0.20 14.57 -5.13
N CYS A 6 0.82 14.27 -3.99
CA CYS A 6 2.11 14.86 -3.59
C CYS A 6 3.34 14.09 -4.09
N PHE A 7 3.15 12.87 -4.59
CA PHE A 7 4.26 12.01 -5.02
C PHE A 7 4.73 12.33 -6.43
N ARG A 8 5.95 11.90 -6.76
CA ARG A 8 6.58 12.05 -8.07
C ARG A 8 7.20 10.74 -8.50
N ALA A 9 6.39 9.68 -8.57
CA ALA A 9 6.89 8.34 -8.90
C ALA A 9 7.57 8.30 -10.28
N SER A 10 7.08 9.11 -11.23
CA SER A 10 7.71 9.31 -12.54
C SER A 10 8.69 10.51 -12.57
N GLY A 11 9.19 10.97 -11.41
CA GLY A 11 10.10 12.10 -11.30
C GLY A 11 9.55 13.38 -11.92
N ASP A 12 10.42 14.14 -12.59
CA ASP A 12 10.05 15.36 -13.34
C ASP A 12 9.71 15.06 -14.81
N THR A 13 9.29 13.83 -15.12
CA THR A 13 8.83 13.51 -16.47
C THR A 13 7.55 14.28 -16.75
N THR A 14 7.45 14.86 -17.94
CA THR A 14 6.29 15.66 -18.30
C THR A 14 5.12 14.73 -18.65
N PRO A 15 3.86 15.09 -18.29
CA PRO A 15 2.63 14.40 -18.76
C PRO A 15 2.39 14.49 -20.27
N ALA A 16 3.44 14.77 -21.06
CA ALA A 16 3.33 15.14 -22.45
C ALA A 16 2.83 13.96 -23.28
N THR A 17 1.54 13.95 -23.61
CA THR A 17 1.00 13.39 -24.87
C THR A 17 1.34 11.92 -25.22
N ASN A 18 1.75 11.08 -24.26
CA ASN A 18 2.15 9.69 -24.53
C ASN A 18 0.96 8.73 -24.68
N ALA A 19 -0.26 9.23 -24.55
CA ALA A 19 -1.50 8.48 -24.69
C ALA A 19 -1.90 8.40 -26.16
N VAL A 20 -1.56 7.29 -26.82
CA VAL A 20 -1.94 7.03 -28.21
C VAL A 20 -3.09 6.03 -28.23
N TYR A 21 -4.26 6.47 -28.69
CA TYR A 21 -5.36 5.55 -28.98
C TYR A 21 -5.00 4.69 -30.18
N ASN A 22 -5.03 3.38 -30.00
CA ASN A 22 -4.73 2.44 -31.07
C ASN A 22 -5.92 2.34 -32.03
N GLY A 23 -5.65 1.96 -33.29
CA GLY A 23 -6.67 1.89 -34.36
C GLY A 23 -7.81 0.91 -34.09
N ASP A 24 -7.66 0.01 -33.11
CA ASP A 24 -8.70 -0.93 -32.65
C ASP A 24 -9.82 -0.25 -31.83
N LYS A 25 -9.64 1.01 -31.42
CA LYS A 25 -10.51 1.79 -30.53
C LYS A 25 -10.81 1.11 -29.19
N ARG A 26 -9.98 0.15 -28.78
CA ARG A 26 -10.13 -0.63 -27.55
C ARG A 26 -8.87 -0.60 -26.69
N SER A 27 -7.77 -0.05 -27.21
CA SER A 27 -6.54 0.08 -26.44
C SER A 27 -5.92 1.47 -26.55
N ILE A 28 -5.16 1.81 -25.53
CA ILE A 28 -4.35 3.02 -25.43
C ILE A 28 -2.92 2.61 -25.09
N SER A 29 -1.95 3.15 -25.81
CA SER A 29 -0.53 2.97 -25.50
C SER A 29 -0.08 4.12 -24.61
N LEU A 30 0.64 3.82 -23.54
CA LEU A 30 1.28 4.78 -22.64
C LEU A 30 2.75 4.42 -22.47
N SER A 31 3.64 5.39 -22.63
CA SER A 31 5.06 5.16 -22.32
C SER A 31 5.27 5.06 -20.82
N GLY A 32 6.04 4.07 -20.38
CA GLY A 32 6.34 3.84 -18.97
C GLY A 32 7.38 2.75 -18.75
N HIS A 33 7.58 2.42 -17.48
CA HIS A 33 8.52 1.41 -17.03
C HIS A 33 7.79 0.31 -16.28
N ILE A 34 7.97 -0.95 -16.68
CA ILE A 34 7.63 -2.10 -15.82
C ILE A 34 8.80 -2.32 -14.86
N VAL A 35 8.55 -2.12 -13.57
CA VAL A 35 9.63 -2.05 -12.56
C VAL A 35 9.71 -3.29 -11.68
N ASP A 36 8.60 -4.00 -11.48
CA ASP A 36 8.58 -5.23 -10.67
C ASP A 36 7.29 -6.05 -10.94
N GLU A 37 7.17 -7.18 -10.28
CA GLU A 37 6.00 -8.06 -10.24
C GLU A 37 5.55 -8.29 -8.80
N ILE A 38 4.24 -8.30 -8.56
CA ILE A 38 3.67 -8.70 -7.28
C ILE A 38 3.91 -10.20 -7.08
N ASN A 39 4.59 -10.55 -5.99
CA ASN A 39 4.90 -11.93 -5.62
C ASN A 39 3.88 -12.50 -4.62
N LYS A 40 3.56 -11.71 -3.58
CA LYS A 40 2.67 -12.12 -2.49
C LYS A 40 1.67 -11.01 -2.19
N VAL A 41 0.46 -11.39 -1.78
CA VAL A 41 -0.59 -10.44 -1.40
C VAL A 41 -1.21 -10.86 -0.08
N ALA A 42 -1.31 -9.91 0.86
CA ALA A 42 -1.95 -10.12 2.15
C ALA A 42 -3.46 -10.42 1.98
N PRO A 43 -4.11 -11.04 2.98
CA PRO A 43 -5.56 -11.23 3.01
C PRO A 43 -6.33 -9.92 2.80
N ARG A 44 -7.54 -10.03 2.24
CA ARG A 44 -8.46 -8.88 2.15
C ARG A 44 -9.02 -8.56 3.53
N LEU A 45 -9.23 -7.29 3.82
CA LEU A 45 -10.08 -6.89 4.93
C LEU A 45 -11.52 -7.39 4.67
N PRO A 46 -12.12 -8.13 5.60
CA PRO A 46 -13.56 -8.40 5.60
C PRO A 46 -14.34 -7.08 5.62
N THR A 47 -15.18 -6.86 4.62
CA THR A 47 -16.09 -5.70 4.60
C THR A 47 -17.32 -6.00 5.45
N LYS A 48 -17.93 -4.96 6.06
CA LYS A 48 -19.15 -5.08 6.87
C LYS A 48 -20.31 -5.78 6.13
N GLU A 49 -20.34 -5.73 4.80
CA GLU A 49 -21.38 -6.35 3.97
C GLU A 49 -21.25 -7.88 3.84
N SER A 50 -20.06 -8.44 4.05
CA SER A 50 -19.86 -9.89 4.10
C SER A 50 -20.46 -10.52 5.37
N GLN A 51 -20.86 -9.69 6.34
CA GLN A 51 -21.41 -10.11 7.62
C GLN A 51 -22.92 -9.88 7.65
N GLY A 52 -23.66 -10.85 7.12
CA GLY A 52 -25.03 -11.06 7.55
C GLY A 52 -25.04 -11.41 9.04
N ARG A 53 -25.52 -10.46 9.87
CA ARG A 53 -26.11 -10.60 11.24
C ARG A 53 -25.30 -10.07 12.45
N SER A 54 -26.09 -9.33 13.24
CA SER A 54 -26.05 -8.90 14.65
C SER A 54 -24.83 -8.18 15.25
N VAL A 55 -25.16 -6.98 15.75
CA VAL A 55 -24.49 -6.20 16.79
C VAL A 55 -24.19 -7.06 18.02
N GLY A 56 -22.90 -7.30 18.26
CA GLY A 56 -22.34 -7.95 19.45
C GLY A 56 -20.82 -7.87 19.37
N GLN A 57 -20.22 -7.02 20.20
CA GLN A 57 -18.81 -6.64 20.17
C GLN A 57 -17.90 -7.85 20.49
N THR A 58 -17.34 -8.52 19.48
CA THR A 58 -16.16 -9.42 19.63
C THR A 58 -15.48 -9.74 18.29
N HIS A 59 -16.19 -9.66 17.16
CA HIS A 59 -15.60 -9.97 15.84
C HIS A 59 -14.71 -8.87 15.24
N SER A 60 -14.80 -7.61 15.69
CA SER A 60 -14.09 -6.49 15.05
C SER A 60 -12.58 -6.48 15.32
N SER A 61 -12.15 -6.92 16.51
CA SER A 61 -10.72 -6.97 16.88
C SER A 61 -10.01 -8.13 16.19
N GLN A 62 -10.64 -9.31 16.10
CA GLN A 62 -10.07 -10.49 15.44
C GLN A 62 -9.79 -10.26 13.94
N VAL A 63 -10.67 -9.52 13.29
CA VAL A 63 -10.49 -9.11 11.89
C VAL A 63 -9.30 -8.15 11.70
N ILE A 64 -9.07 -7.25 12.66
CA ILE A 64 -7.91 -6.35 12.63
C ILE A 64 -6.61 -7.13 12.90
N PHE A 65 -6.65 -8.14 13.78
CA PHE A 65 -5.51 -9.01 14.06
C PHE A 65 -5.05 -9.80 12.83
N GLU A 66 -5.98 -10.48 12.15
CA GLU A 66 -5.68 -11.21 10.91
C GLU A 66 -5.10 -10.29 9.84
N TRP A 67 -5.58 -9.05 9.78
CA TRP A 67 -5.04 -8.05 8.86
C TRP A 67 -3.65 -7.54 9.23
N LEU A 68 -3.26 -7.51 10.51
CA LEU A 68 -1.89 -7.12 10.90
C LEU A 68 -0.88 -8.25 10.69
N ASP A 69 -1.30 -9.50 10.90
CA ASP A 69 -0.45 -10.68 10.72
C ASP A 69 -0.18 -10.95 9.23
N GLY A 70 -1.15 -10.68 8.35
CA GLY A 70 -1.04 -10.86 6.90
C GLY A 70 0.18 -10.15 6.26
N PRO A 71 0.32 -8.82 6.40
CA PRO A 71 1.46 -8.05 5.94
C PRO A 71 2.80 -8.55 6.49
N LYS A 72 2.85 -8.93 7.78
CA LYS A 72 4.08 -9.47 8.41
C LYS A 72 4.50 -10.79 7.79
N ALA A 73 3.57 -11.61 7.32
CA ALA A 73 3.86 -12.88 6.65
C ALA A 73 4.39 -12.72 5.20
N LEU A 74 4.44 -11.49 4.65
CA LEU A 74 4.90 -11.27 3.28
C LEU A 74 6.44 -11.31 3.15
N TYR A 75 7.15 -10.99 4.23
CA TYR A 75 8.62 -10.89 4.28
C TYR A 75 9.20 -11.78 5.39
N GLU A 76 10.49 -12.09 5.27
CA GLU A 76 11.24 -12.79 6.32
C GLU A 76 11.63 -11.81 7.43
N SER A 77 11.64 -12.24 8.68
CA SER A 77 11.83 -11.35 9.84
C SER A 77 13.14 -10.58 9.82
N ASP A 78 14.21 -11.21 9.33
CA ASP A 78 15.57 -10.67 9.36
C ASP A 78 15.97 -10.04 8.02
N ALA A 79 15.07 -10.08 7.02
CA ALA A 79 15.32 -9.47 5.72
C ALA A 79 15.23 -7.94 5.81
N LEU A 80 16.07 -7.26 5.03
CA LEU A 80 16.00 -5.82 4.84
C LEU A 80 15.22 -5.50 3.57
N HIS A 81 14.43 -4.44 3.65
CA HIS A 81 13.79 -3.84 2.48
C HIS A 81 14.88 -3.32 1.51
N PRO A 82 14.63 -3.23 0.19
CA PRO A 82 15.59 -2.69 -0.79
C PRO A 82 16.18 -1.31 -0.44
N THR A 83 15.50 -0.52 0.38
CA THR A 83 16.00 0.78 0.89
C THR A 83 17.01 0.65 2.05
N GLY A 84 17.33 -0.57 2.49
CA GLY A 84 18.18 -0.86 3.65
C GLY A 84 17.49 -0.77 5.01
N LEU A 85 16.19 -0.49 5.07
CA LEU A 85 15.41 -0.39 6.30
C LEU A 85 14.78 -1.74 6.68
N PRO A 86 14.54 -2.00 7.99
CA PRO A 86 13.77 -3.16 8.40
C PRO A 86 12.31 -3.03 7.95
N TYR A 87 11.67 -4.14 7.58
CA TYR A 87 10.24 -4.09 7.25
C TYR A 87 9.38 -3.70 8.44
N TYR A 88 9.71 -4.22 9.62
CA TYR A 88 9.04 -3.91 10.87
C TYR A 88 10.00 -3.20 11.85
N PRO A 89 9.59 -2.09 12.47
CA PRO A 89 8.32 -1.39 12.26
C PRO A 89 8.33 -0.48 11.00
N ASP A 90 9.50 -0.10 10.51
CA ASP A 90 9.70 1.06 9.63
C ASP A 90 8.89 1.09 8.34
N VAL A 91 9.09 0.11 7.46
CA VAL A 91 8.42 0.12 6.15
C VAL A 91 6.93 -0.15 6.29
N LEU A 92 6.56 -1.02 7.22
CA LEU A 92 5.18 -1.44 7.40
C LEU A 92 4.29 -0.25 7.77
N TRP A 93 4.61 0.52 8.81
CA TRP A 93 3.72 1.61 9.24
C TRP A 93 3.53 2.67 8.14
N ARG A 94 4.60 2.97 7.38
CA ARG A 94 4.55 3.90 6.24
C ARG A 94 3.64 3.37 5.13
N THR A 95 3.73 2.07 4.85
CA THR A 95 2.87 1.39 3.87
C THR A 95 1.41 1.40 4.30
N LEU A 96 1.10 1.19 5.59
CA LEU A 96 -0.27 1.15 6.10
C LEU A 96 -0.99 2.51 5.97
N VAL A 97 -0.25 3.61 5.94
CA VAL A 97 -0.79 4.97 5.76
C VAL A 97 -0.49 5.54 4.38
N ALA A 98 0.01 4.72 3.45
CA ALA A 98 0.46 5.14 2.11
C ALA A 98 1.41 6.35 2.12
N GLY A 99 2.26 6.46 3.14
CA GLY A 99 3.20 7.56 3.34
C GLY A 99 2.57 8.89 3.76
N MET A 100 1.27 8.94 4.05
CA MET A 100 0.51 10.17 4.28
C MET A 100 -0.13 10.21 5.67
N ASP A 101 -0.34 11.42 6.19
CA ASP A 101 -1.19 11.65 7.36
C ASP A 101 -2.68 11.78 6.97
N CYS A 102 -3.53 11.95 7.97
CA CYS A 102 -4.98 12.09 7.76
C CYS A 102 -5.40 13.42 7.09
N PHE A 103 -4.48 14.37 6.92
CA PHE A 103 -4.70 15.65 6.25
C PHE A 103 -4.17 15.67 4.81
N GLY A 104 -3.59 14.57 4.34
CA GLY A 104 -2.99 14.50 3.01
C GLY A 104 -1.63 15.19 2.91
N SER A 105 -0.90 15.28 4.03
CA SER A 105 0.52 15.66 4.07
C SER A 105 1.40 14.43 4.28
N PRO A 106 2.73 14.50 4.02
CA PRO A 106 3.64 13.41 4.33
C PRO A 106 3.55 13.00 5.81
N ALA A 107 3.43 11.69 6.06
CA ALA A 107 3.29 11.17 7.42
C ALA A 107 4.54 11.50 8.27
N PRO A 108 4.37 12.07 9.48
CA PRO A 108 5.51 12.43 10.33
C PRO A 108 6.18 11.18 10.91
N ALA A 109 7.48 11.26 11.17
CA ALA A 109 8.24 10.16 11.78
C ALA A 109 7.70 9.71 13.16
N SER A 110 6.98 10.59 13.87
CA SER A 110 6.32 10.27 15.14
C SER A 110 5.21 9.20 15.01
N PHE A 111 4.73 8.93 13.79
CA PHE A 111 3.77 7.84 13.55
C PHE A 111 4.36 6.46 13.84
N GLN A 112 5.69 6.30 13.82
CA GLN A 112 6.31 5.05 14.26
C GLN A 112 5.94 4.72 15.72
N CYS A 113 6.10 5.67 16.64
CA CYS A 113 5.72 5.48 18.05
C CYS A 113 4.21 5.21 18.19
N CYS A 114 3.39 5.87 17.36
CA CYS A 114 1.94 5.63 17.34
C CYS A 114 1.61 4.21 16.88
N PHE A 115 2.31 3.71 15.86
CA PHE A 115 2.18 2.34 15.38
C PHE A 115 2.64 1.31 16.42
N GLU A 116 3.78 1.52 17.06
CA GLU A 116 4.28 0.64 18.12
C GLU A 116 3.29 0.57 19.29
N ASN A 117 2.75 1.72 19.74
CA ASN A 117 1.69 1.76 20.76
C ASN A 117 0.43 1.04 20.32
N PHE A 118 0.02 1.24 19.06
CA PHE A 118 -1.10 0.52 18.48
C PHE A 118 -0.87 -1.00 18.51
N ILE A 119 0.30 -1.49 18.11
CA ILE A 119 0.64 -2.92 18.19
C ILE A 119 0.59 -3.43 19.63
N ILE A 120 1.13 -2.71 20.60
CA ILE A 120 1.08 -3.10 22.02
C ILE A 120 -0.37 -3.21 22.51
N ILE A 121 -1.21 -2.22 22.20
CA ILE A 121 -2.63 -2.22 22.57
C ILE A 121 -3.33 -3.40 21.91
N MET A 122 -3.08 -3.63 20.62
CA MET A 122 -3.65 -4.75 19.89
C MET A 122 -3.22 -6.09 20.52
N GLU A 123 -1.94 -6.31 20.80
CA GLU A 123 -1.45 -7.56 21.40
C GLU A 123 -2.05 -7.80 22.79
N HIS A 124 -2.18 -6.75 23.61
CA HIS A 124 -2.87 -6.89 24.89
C HIS A 124 -4.35 -7.26 24.72
N MET A 125 -5.05 -6.68 23.74
CA MET A 125 -6.43 -7.02 23.42
C MET A 125 -6.58 -8.46 22.90
N ARG A 126 -5.50 -9.11 22.45
CA ARG A 126 -5.46 -10.53 22.09
C ARG A 126 -5.35 -11.44 23.32
N HIS A 127 -4.79 -10.93 24.42
CA HIS A 127 -4.53 -11.63 25.69
C HIS A 127 -5.10 -10.86 26.91
N PRO A 128 -6.42 -10.64 26.99
CA PRO A 128 -7.04 -9.80 28.02
C PRO A 128 -6.87 -10.34 29.45
N GLU A 129 -6.52 -11.62 29.61
CA GLU A 129 -6.20 -12.26 30.88
C GLU A 129 -4.91 -11.75 31.55
N GLU A 130 -4.00 -11.16 30.77
CA GLU A 130 -2.74 -10.60 31.26
C GLU A 130 -2.95 -9.12 31.61
N GLY A 131 -3.38 -8.83 32.84
CA GLY A 131 -3.79 -7.48 33.28
C GLY A 131 -2.91 -6.32 32.78
N TRP A 132 -3.57 -5.25 32.30
CA TRP A 132 -2.90 -4.10 31.68
C TRP A 132 -2.78 -2.87 32.58
N THR A 133 -1.62 -2.26 32.54
CA THR A 133 -1.41 -0.88 32.99
C THR A 133 -1.15 -0.01 31.77
N SER A 134 -2.03 0.99 31.53
CA SER A 134 -1.88 1.91 30.40
C SER A 134 -0.50 2.58 30.42
N PRO A 135 0.29 2.49 29.33
CA PRO A 135 1.61 3.09 29.28
C PRO A 135 1.60 4.62 29.12
N GLY A 136 0.43 5.28 29.01
CA GLY A 136 0.36 6.72 28.75
C GLY A 136 -0.89 7.43 29.27
N GLY A 137 -0.72 8.71 29.59
CA GLY A 137 -1.78 9.67 29.93
C GLY A 137 -2.40 10.35 28.71
N PRO A 138 -3.34 11.30 28.90
CA PRO A 138 -4.12 11.94 27.84
C PRO A 138 -3.30 12.67 26.74
N GLU A 139 -2.02 12.96 26.98
CA GLU A 139 -1.10 13.59 26.01
C GLU A 139 -0.73 12.68 24.81
N VAL A 140 -1.06 11.39 24.86
CA VAL A 140 -0.76 10.40 23.81
C VAL A 140 -1.93 10.21 22.82
N LEU A 141 -3.10 10.80 23.11
CA LEU A 141 -4.33 10.49 22.36
C LEU A 141 -4.36 11.10 20.96
N ASP A 142 -3.94 12.35 20.79
CA ASP A 142 -4.04 13.04 19.50
C ASP A 142 -3.12 12.42 18.41
N PRO A 143 -1.84 12.11 18.68
CA PRO A 143 -0.97 11.49 17.67
C PRO A 143 -1.43 10.08 17.26
N ILE A 144 -1.83 9.24 18.22
CA ILE A 144 -2.38 7.91 17.93
C ILE A 144 -3.69 8.03 17.15
N HIS A 145 -4.57 8.97 17.52
CA HIS A 145 -5.81 9.21 16.79
C HIS A 145 -5.56 9.59 15.33
N ASN A 146 -4.62 10.51 15.07
CA ASN A 146 -4.26 10.91 13.70
C ASN A 146 -3.67 9.75 12.89
N PHE A 147 -2.82 8.93 13.50
CA PHE A 147 -2.30 7.71 12.88
C PHE A 147 -3.43 6.73 12.51
N LEU A 148 -4.35 6.48 13.44
CA LEU A 148 -5.50 5.59 13.21
C LEU A 148 -6.44 6.13 12.13
N LEU A 149 -6.65 7.44 12.06
CA LEU A 149 -7.41 8.09 10.99
C LEU A 149 -6.72 7.93 9.63
N ALA A 150 -5.40 8.14 9.56
CA ALA A 150 -4.62 7.97 8.33
C ALA A 150 -4.63 6.52 7.84
N MET A 151 -4.47 5.57 8.76
CA MET A 151 -4.59 4.14 8.44
C MET A 151 -6.01 3.81 7.94
N SER A 152 -7.03 4.31 8.62
CA SER A 152 -8.44 4.04 8.28
C SER A 152 -8.90 4.71 6.99
N SER A 153 -8.23 5.76 6.52
CA SER A 153 -8.53 6.39 5.23
C SER A 153 -7.94 5.61 4.05
N CYS A 154 -6.82 4.89 4.27
CA CYS A 154 -6.12 4.12 3.26
C CYS A 154 -6.56 2.65 3.19
N ALA A 155 -6.91 2.05 4.34
CA ALA A 155 -7.21 0.62 4.45
C ALA A 155 -8.47 0.14 3.69
N PRO A 156 -9.60 0.87 3.66
CA PRO A 156 -10.81 0.39 3.00
C PRO A 156 -10.55 0.23 1.50
N CYS A 157 -10.72 -0.98 0.98
CA CYS A 157 -10.54 -1.34 -0.43
C CYS A 157 -9.07 -1.41 -0.92
N ARG A 158 -8.10 -1.50 0.00
CA ARG A 158 -6.69 -1.74 -0.35
C ARG A 158 -6.16 -3.05 0.23
N ARG A 159 -5.08 -3.56 -0.35
CA ARG A 159 -4.35 -4.76 0.11
C ARG A 159 -2.87 -4.49 0.14
N VAL A 160 -2.22 -4.92 1.23
CA VAL A 160 -0.76 -4.94 1.29
C VAL A 160 -0.24 -6.06 0.39
N PHE A 161 0.83 -5.79 -0.34
CA PHE A 161 1.50 -6.77 -1.18
C PHE A 161 3.01 -6.62 -1.08
N ALA A 162 3.72 -7.68 -1.44
CA ALA A 162 5.16 -7.68 -1.60
C ALA A 162 5.53 -8.06 -3.03
N THR A 163 6.50 -7.37 -3.60
CA THR A 163 6.97 -7.61 -4.96
C THR A 163 8.09 -8.66 -5.00
N ARG A 164 8.54 -9.06 -6.19
CA ARG A 164 9.64 -10.02 -6.35
C ARG A 164 10.97 -9.44 -5.90
N PHE A 165 11.21 -8.14 -6.07
CA PHE A 165 12.42 -7.50 -5.57
C PHE A 165 12.32 -7.09 -4.09
N GLY A 166 11.24 -7.45 -3.41
CA GLY A 166 11.08 -7.24 -1.96
C GLY A 166 10.48 -5.87 -1.60
N TYR A 167 9.98 -5.09 -2.53
CA TYR A 167 9.26 -3.86 -2.16
C TYR A 167 7.94 -4.19 -1.48
N LEU A 168 7.56 -3.38 -0.48
CA LEU A 168 6.26 -3.47 0.18
C LEU A 168 5.34 -2.35 -0.34
N GLY A 169 4.11 -2.71 -0.70
CA GLY A 169 3.16 -1.77 -1.26
C GLY A 169 1.73 -1.95 -0.76
N LEU A 170 0.90 -0.95 -1.06
CA LEU A 170 -0.52 -0.90 -0.77
C LEU A 170 -1.28 -0.59 -2.07
N GLY A 171 -2.03 -1.57 -2.57
CA GLY A 171 -2.69 -1.52 -3.88
C GLY A 171 -4.19 -1.78 -3.82
N PRO A 172 -4.93 -1.69 -4.94
CA PRO A 172 -6.37 -1.97 -5.00
C PRO A 172 -6.73 -3.36 -4.46
N VAL A 173 -7.97 -3.55 -3.98
CA VAL A 173 -8.43 -4.86 -3.46
C VAL A 173 -8.34 -6.01 -4.49
N GLY A 174 -8.39 -5.67 -5.78
CA GLY A 174 -8.34 -6.62 -6.90
C GLY A 174 -6.95 -7.14 -7.26
N ILE A 175 -5.87 -6.68 -6.61
CA ILE A 175 -4.51 -7.12 -6.94
C ILE A 175 -4.29 -8.61 -6.64
N GLU A 176 -3.45 -9.24 -7.47
CA GLU A 176 -3.10 -10.65 -7.45
C GLU A 176 -1.59 -10.84 -7.65
N ALA A 177 -1.07 -12.00 -7.24
CA ALA A 177 0.30 -12.38 -7.59
C ALA A 177 0.42 -12.54 -9.11
N GLY A 178 1.54 -12.08 -9.68
CA GLY A 178 1.76 -12.03 -11.13
C GLY A 178 1.36 -10.70 -11.79
N ASP A 179 0.60 -9.84 -11.10
CA ASP A 179 0.38 -8.46 -11.54
C ASP A 179 1.72 -7.70 -11.58
N ARG A 180 1.86 -6.74 -12.50
CA ARG A 180 3.08 -5.95 -12.70
C ARG A 180 2.93 -4.57 -12.10
N ILE A 181 4.05 -4.02 -11.63
CA ILE A 181 4.16 -2.62 -11.23
C ILE A 181 4.65 -1.81 -12.42
N CYS A 182 3.90 -0.78 -12.78
CA CYS A 182 4.18 0.10 -13.89
C CYS A 182 4.25 1.55 -13.41
N ILE A 183 5.28 2.28 -13.83
CA ILE A 183 5.35 3.74 -13.67
C ILE A 183 5.16 4.37 -15.04
N PHE A 184 3.99 4.98 -15.26
CA PHE A 184 3.71 5.75 -16.47
C PHE A 184 4.37 7.12 -16.38
N LEU A 185 4.94 7.59 -17.49
CA LEU A 185 5.55 8.92 -17.54
C LEU A 185 4.51 10.01 -17.28
N GLY A 186 4.85 10.98 -16.43
CA GLY A 186 4.02 12.11 -16.04
C GLY A 186 2.92 11.80 -15.02
N PHE A 187 2.82 10.55 -14.54
CA PHE A 187 1.94 10.20 -13.43
C PHE A 187 2.66 10.32 -12.09
N SER A 188 1.93 10.78 -11.06
CA SER A 188 2.49 10.97 -9.72
C SER A 188 2.72 9.66 -8.94
N THR A 189 2.13 8.55 -9.39
CA THR A 189 2.11 7.28 -8.66
C THR A 189 2.37 6.07 -9.55
N PRO A 190 2.86 4.96 -8.98
CA PRO A 190 2.88 3.67 -9.65
C PRO A 190 1.47 3.10 -9.84
N PHE A 191 1.30 2.30 -10.89
CA PHE A 191 0.10 1.56 -11.23
C PHE A 191 0.35 0.07 -11.17
N VAL A 192 -0.66 -0.67 -10.73
CA VAL A 192 -0.72 -2.11 -10.92
C VAL A 192 -1.41 -2.40 -12.24
N VAL A 193 -0.75 -3.19 -13.09
CA VAL A 193 -1.26 -3.62 -14.39
C VAL A 193 -1.23 -5.15 -14.49
N ARG A 194 -2.28 -5.74 -15.04
CA ARG A 194 -2.44 -7.19 -15.17
C ARG A 194 -2.13 -7.64 -16.60
N PRO A 195 -1.13 -8.50 -16.81
CA PRO A 195 -0.86 -9.05 -18.14
C PRO A 195 -2.08 -9.77 -18.72
N ARG A 196 -2.31 -9.65 -20.03
CA ARG A 196 -3.38 -10.34 -20.75
C ARG A 196 -2.84 -11.47 -21.61
N ASP A 197 -3.64 -12.50 -21.80
CA ASP A 197 -3.43 -13.48 -22.85
C ASP A 197 -3.54 -12.79 -24.21
N GLY A 198 -2.50 -12.90 -25.03
CA GLY A 198 -2.39 -12.21 -26.33
C GLY A 198 -1.68 -10.85 -26.29
N GLY A 199 -1.12 -10.44 -25.15
CA GLY A 199 -0.28 -9.26 -25.01
C GLY A 199 -1.00 -8.01 -24.46
N GLY A 200 -0.19 -7.04 -24.04
CA GLY A 200 -0.64 -5.85 -23.32
C GLY A 200 -1.20 -6.15 -21.93
N TYR A 201 -1.88 -5.17 -21.35
CA TYR A 201 -2.27 -5.18 -19.94
C TYR A 201 -3.67 -4.61 -19.70
N LEU A 202 -4.30 -5.02 -18.60
CA LEU A 202 -5.45 -4.33 -17.99
C LEU A 202 -4.96 -3.47 -16.83
N VAL A 203 -5.55 -2.28 -16.65
CA VAL A 203 -5.25 -1.47 -15.47
C VAL A 203 -6.02 -2.01 -14.27
N VAL A 204 -5.28 -2.41 -13.22
CA VAL A 204 -5.88 -2.79 -11.93
C VAL A 204 -6.08 -1.54 -11.06
N GLY A 205 -5.12 -0.61 -11.07
CA GLY A 205 -5.26 0.73 -10.49
C GLY A 205 -3.98 1.26 -9.83
N GLU A 206 -4.04 2.51 -9.37
CA GLU A 206 -2.94 3.18 -8.65
C GLU A 206 -2.57 2.45 -7.36
N CYS A 207 -1.30 2.47 -7.00
CA CYS A 207 -0.79 1.90 -5.76
C CYS A 207 0.27 2.79 -5.11
N TYR A 208 0.49 2.54 -3.83
CA TYR A 208 1.63 3.05 -3.08
C TYR A 208 2.68 1.95 -2.96
N ILE A 209 3.96 2.27 -3.17
CA ILE A 209 5.06 1.34 -2.91
C ILE A 209 6.17 2.10 -2.19
N TYR A 210 6.52 1.66 -0.99
CA TYR A 210 7.55 2.35 -0.22
C TYR A 210 8.90 2.31 -0.96
N GLY A 211 9.52 3.47 -1.15
CA GLY A 211 10.81 3.63 -1.84
C GLY A 211 10.74 3.65 -3.37
N LEU A 212 9.54 3.76 -3.97
CA LEU A 212 9.34 3.95 -5.42
C LEU A 212 8.38 5.12 -5.74
N MET A 213 8.19 6.06 -4.81
CA MET A 213 7.20 7.13 -4.95
C MET A 213 7.78 8.47 -5.43
N ASP A 214 9.09 8.60 -5.54
CA ASP A 214 9.81 9.85 -5.79
C ASP A 214 10.88 9.70 -6.90
N GLY A 215 10.62 8.85 -7.89
CA GLY A 215 11.42 8.73 -9.11
C GLY A 215 12.54 7.68 -9.04
N GLU A 216 12.64 6.95 -7.94
CA GLU A 216 13.72 5.98 -7.69
C GLU A 216 13.77 4.87 -8.76
N ALA A 217 12.61 4.47 -9.28
CA ALA A 217 12.53 3.39 -10.26
C ALA A 217 12.97 3.79 -11.68
N LEU A 218 13.19 5.08 -11.95
CA LEU A 218 13.55 5.57 -13.30
C LEU A 218 15.03 5.39 -13.64
N VAL A 219 15.87 5.02 -12.67
CA VAL A 219 17.33 4.92 -12.86
C VAL A 219 17.72 3.68 -13.68
N GLU A 220 16.94 2.60 -13.59
CA GLU A 220 17.31 1.29 -14.18
C GLU A 220 16.24 0.70 -15.11
N GLY A 221 15.09 1.36 -15.26
CA GLY A 221 13.97 0.87 -16.07
C GLY A 221 14.19 1.06 -17.57
N THR A 222 13.85 0.04 -18.37
CA THR A 222 13.72 0.21 -19.84
C THR A 222 12.42 0.96 -20.12
N LEU A 223 12.48 2.00 -20.94
CA LEU A 223 11.29 2.73 -21.37
C LEU A 223 10.58 1.93 -22.47
N GLU A 224 9.30 1.64 -22.27
CA GLU A 224 8.50 0.83 -23.17
C GLU A 224 7.13 1.49 -23.44
N ASP A 225 6.54 1.17 -24.59
CA ASP A 225 5.15 1.52 -24.89
C ASP A 225 4.23 0.43 -24.32
N ILE A 226 3.57 0.75 -23.21
CA ILE A 226 2.68 -0.15 -22.49
C ILE A 226 1.28 -0.05 -23.09
N ILE A 227 0.85 -1.13 -23.75
CA ILE A 227 -0.48 -1.22 -24.36
C ILE A 227 -1.50 -1.61 -23.29
N LEU A 228 -2.45 -0.73 -23.03
CA LEU A 228 -3.54 -0.91 -22.07
C LEU A 228 -4.86 -1.15 -22.80
N TYR A 229 -5.65 -2.11 -22.31
CA TYR A 229 -6.96 -2.50 -22.84
C TYR A 229 -8.09 -2.26 -21.83
#